data_AF-A0A9E6DHS6-F1
#
_entry.id   AF-A0A9E6DHS6-F1
#
_cell.length_a   1.000
_cell.length_b   1.000
_cell.length_c   1.000
_cell.angle_alpha   90.00
_cell.angle_beta   90.00
_cell.angle_gamma   90.00
#
_symmetry.space_group_name_H-M   'P 1'
#
loop_
_entity.id
_entity.type
_entity.pdbx_description
1 polymer ?
#
loop_
_entity_poly.entity_id
_entity_poly.type
_entity_poly.pdbx_seq_one_letter_code
_entity_poly.pdbx_strand_id
1 'polypeptide(L)' 'MFELLVASLPFEIQMEFKRALKKGYWSNGMKLTDKQRRSCEQAMFICEGNQQQFLH' A
#
# COMPACT_ATOMS: atom_id res chain seq x y z
N MET A 1 13.81 7.43 2.11
CA MET A 1 12.97 7.58 3.33
C MET A 1 11.61 6.93 3.18
N PHE A 2 10.88 7.17 2.08
CA PHE A 2 9.58 6.53 1.82
C PHE A 2 9.62 5.00 1.82
N GLU A 3 10.59 4.38 1.13
CA GLU A 3 10.69 2.92 1.02
C GLU A 3 10.89 2.22 2.36
N LEU A 4 11.73 2.77 3.24
CA LEU A 4 11.94 2.25 4.60
C LEU A 4 10.66 2.31 5.45
N LEU A 5 9.85 3.35 5.24
CA LEU A 5 8.58 3.56 5.94
C LEU A 5 7.51 2.60 5.41
N VAL A 6 7.50 2.36 4.10
CA VAL A 6 6.63 1.36 3.46
C VAL A 6 7.00 -0.05 3.90
N ALA A 7 8.29 -0.37 3.98
CA ALA A 7 8.77 -1.68 4.39
C ALA A 7 8.37 -2.05 5.83
N SER A 8 8.14 -1.05 6.69
CA SER A 8 7.68 -1.24 8.06
C SER A 8 6.16 -1.12 8.26
N LEU A 9 5.38 -0.99 7.16
CA LEU A 9 3.93 -0.87 7.27
C LEU A 9 3.30 -2.14 7.85
N PRO A 10 2.45 -2.00 8.89
CA PRO A 10 1.65 -3.12 9.40
C PRO A 10 0.79 -3.75 8.31
N PHE A 11 0.54 -5.05 8.43
CA PHE A 11 -0.26 -5.82 7.47
C PHE A 11 -1.66 -5.22 7.27
N GLU A 12 -2.27 -4.70 8.33
CA GLU A 12 -3.58 -4.07 8.32
C GLU A 12 -3.60 -2.84 7.41
N ILE A 13 -2.53 -2.05 7.41
CA ILE A 13 -2.40 -0.86 6.56
C ILE A 13 -2.20 -1.28 5.10
N GLN A 14 -1.40 -2.30 4.84
CA GLN A 14 -1.25 -2.86 3.49
C GLN A 14 -2.59 -3.39 2.96
N MET A 15 -3.37 -4.07 3.81
CA MET A 15 -4.71 -4.55 3.46
C MET A 15 -5.70 -3.42 3.17
N GLU A 16 -5.64 -2.32 3.94
CA GLU A 16 -6.44 -1.13 3.68
C GLU A 16 -6.05 -0.49 2.34
N PHE A 17 -4.76 -0.40 2.02
CA PHE A 17 -4.30 0.10 0.73
C PHE A 17 -4.82 -0.75 -0.43
N LYS A 18 -4.70 -2.08 -0.34
CA LYS A 18 -5.25 -3.02 -1.35
C LYS A 18 -6.76 -2.82 -1.54
N ARG A 19 -7.51 -2.67 -0.45
CA ARG A 19 -8.97 -2.43 -0.49
C ARG A 19 -9.29 -1.09 -1.16
N ALA A 20 -8.59 -0.02 -0.76
CA ALA A 20 -8.81 1.31 -1.29
C ALA A 20 -8.47 1.40 -2.78
N LEU A 21 -7.39 0.76 -3.22
CA LEU A 21 -7.00 0.70 -4.63
C LEU A 21 -8.05 -0.01 -5.49
N LYS A 22 -8.62 -1.11 -4.98
CA LYS A 22 -9.67 -1.89 -5.67
C LYS A 22 -11.01 -1.14 -5.74
N LYS A 23 -11.41 -0.47 -4.65
CA LYS A 23 -12.73 0.20 -4.55
C LYS A 23 -12.71 1.65 -5.04
N GLY A 24 -11.56 2.32 -5.02
CA GLY A 24 -11.45 3.76 -5.23
C GLY A 24 -11.88 4.61 -4.03
N TYR A 25 -12.11 4.00 -2.87
CA TYR A 25 -12.53 4.66 -1.63
C TYR A 25 -11.86 4.01 -0.42
N TRP A 26 -11.54 4.82 0.57
CA TRP A 26 -11.12 4.39 1.90
C TRP A 26 -12.28 3.76 2.68
N SER A 27 -11.99 2.99 3.74
CA SER A 27 -13.00 2.38 4.61
C SER A 27 -13.96 3.39 5.26
N ASN A 28 -13.51 4.63 5.46
CA ASN A 28 -14.34 5.72 5.99
C ASN A 28 -15.23 6.40 4.92
N GLY A 29 -15.26 5.89 3.68
CA GLY A 29 -16.06 6.44 2.59
C GLY A 29 -15.42 7.61 1.83
N MET A 30 -14.23 8.06 2.23
CA MET A 30 -13.51 9.10 1.47
C MET A 30 -13.01 8.55 0.14
N LYS A 31 -13.16 9.35 -0.93
CA LYS A 31 -12.64 8.98 -2.26
C LYS A 31 -11.11 8.95 -2.25
N LEU A 32 -10.54 7.91 -2.84
CA LEU A 32 -9.11 7.80 -3.06
C LEU A 32 -8.70 8.77 -4.18
N THR A 33 -7.88 9.77 -3.85
CA THR A 33 -7.36 10.72 -4.83
C THR A 33 -6.26 10.10 -5.69
N ASP A 34 -5.98 10.65 -6.87
CA ASP A 34 -4.94 10.14 -7.76
C ASP A 34 -3.54 10.20 -7.14
N LYS A 35 -3.26 11.24 -6.33
CA LYS A 35 -2.00 11.33 -5.59
C LYS A 35 -1.87 10.19 -4.59
N GLN A 36 -2.93 9.92 -3.81
CA GLN A 36 -2.95 8.82 -2.84
C GLN A 36 -2.87 7.46 -3.53
N ARG A 37 -3.58 7.27 -4.66
CA ARG A 37 -3.54 6.06 -5.47
C ARG A 37 -2.10 5.73 -5.87
N ARG A 38 -1.37 6.69 -6.44
CA ARG A 38 0.05 6.50 -6.82
C ARG A 38 0.92 6.11 -5.63
N SER A 39 0.74 6.78 -4.48
CA SER A 39 1.50 6.42 -3.27
C SER A 39 1.17 5.02 -2.76
N CYS A 40 -0.10 4.59 -2.82
CA CYS A 40 -0.50 3.24 -2.41
C CYS A 40 0.03 2.19 -3.38
N GLU A 41 0.00 2.45 -4.69
CA GLU A 41 0.56 1.53 -5.72
C GLU A 41 2.07 1.36 -5.53
N GLN A 42 2.80 2.44 -5.32
CA GLN A 42 4.24 2.38 -5.00
C GLN A 42 4.49 1.62 -3.70
N ALA A 43 3.68 1.88 -2.67
CA ALA A 43 3.81 1.19 -1.40
C ALA A 43 3.62 -0.32 -1.56
N MET A 44 2.59 -0.73 -2.32
CA MET A 44 2.31 -2.13 -2.53
C MET A 44 3.39 -2.85 -3.34
N PHE A 45 3.93 -2.19 -4.37
CA PHE A 45 5.03 -2.73 -5.15
C PHE A 45 6.26 -3.04 -4.29
N ILE A 46 6.62 -2.14 -3.37
CA ILE A 46 7.76 -2.32 -2.46
C ILE A 46 7.48 -3.45 -1.45
N CYS A 47 6.29 -3.49 -0.85
CA CYS A 47 5.93 -4.55 0.11
C CYS A 47 5.97 -5.93 -0.55
N GLU A 48 5.46 -6.07 -1.78
CA GLU A 48 5.41 -7.34 -2.51
C GLU A 48 6.78 -7.75 -3.05
N GLY A 49 7.60 -6.78 -3.49
CA GLY A 49 8.99 -7.01 -3.89
C GLY A 49 9.88 -7.47 -2.73
N ASN A 50 9.70 -6.91 -1.54
CA ASN A 50 10.44 -7.33 -0.34
C ASN A 50 10.05 -8.74 0.11
N GLN A 51 8.77 -9.13 0.00
CA GLN A 51 8.34 -10.49 0.36
C GLN A 51 9.04 -11.57 -0.48
N GLN A 52 9.41 -11.27 -1.73
CA GLN A 52 10.16 -12.21 -2.57
C GLN A 52 11.63 -12.36 -2.17
N GLN A 53 12.22 -11.37 -1.50
CA GLN A 53 13.62 -11.43 -1.03
C GLN A 53 13.81 -12.26 0.24
N PHE A 54 12.76 -12.43 1.06
CA PHE A 54 12.80 -13.26 2.28
C PHE A 54 12.42 -14.73 2.04
N LEU A 55 12.11 -15.11 0.79
CA LEU A 55 11.75 -16.47 0.39
C LEU A 55 12.89 -17.22 -0.33
N HIS A 56 14.10 -16.66 -0.36
CA HIS A 56 15.30 -17.27 -0.93
C HIS A 56 16.37 -17.59 0.13
#